data_AF-A0A6A6FYH0-F1
#
_entry.id   AF-A0A6A6FYH0-F1
#
_cell.length_a   1.000
_cell.length_b   1.000
_cell.length_c   1.000
_cell.angle_alpha   90.00
_cell.angle_beta   90.00
_cell.angle_gamma   90.00
#
_symmetry.space_group_name_H-M   'P 1'
#
loop_
_entity.id
_entity.type
_entity.pdbx_description
1 polymer ?
#
loop_
_entity_poly.entity_id
_entity_poly.type
_entity_poly.pdbx_seq_one_letter_code
_entity_poly.pdbx_strand_id
1 'polypeptide(L)'
;MTWREDVQKVRMWSESGHVLFSSLPSATFVSSSFATDYDFRPSNRLQTIADFEDRFDGAKSSTLIAAATTSPDRGQQDKEDFIRMLHTYSHAGVLYAYHRSSCFHTGHFVAYHSRRLFRLLRTAEEQRSPLINFAWPIFIAGLCSWPDLERMDVVRKLCRRRSEENRFACYESISAFHQALWDSEHRDWIRLAKDWREQGQQITAI
;
A
#
# COMPACT_ATOMS: atom_id res chain seq x y z
N MET A 1 4.73 -4.64 -21.65
CA MET A 1 3.66 -4.52 -20.63
C MET A 1 3.36 -3.06 -20.43
N THR A 2 2.22 -2.63 -20.96
CA THR A 2 1.81 -1.23 -21.03
C THR A 2 1.01 -0.86 -19.80
N TRP A 3 1.39 0.26 -19.17
CA TRP A 3 0.80 0.92 -18.00
C TRP A 3 -0.73 0.88 -17.89
N ARG A 4 -1.45 0.79 -19.02
CA ARG A 4 -2.91 0.59 -19.05
C ARG A 4 -3.38 -0.65 -18.29
N GLU A 5 -2.63 -1.75 -18.32
CA GLU A 5 -3.03 -3.01 -17.66
C GLU A 5 -2.91 -2.95 -16.13
N ASP A 6 -1.92 -2.21 -15.60
CA ASP A 6 -1.72 -2.05 -14.16
C ASP A 6 -2.72 -1.05 -13.56
N VAL A 7 -3.10 0.00 -14.30
CA VAL A 7 -4.20 0.91 -13.92
C VAL A 7 -5.54 0.20 -13.97
N GLN A 8 -5.73 -0.72 -14.92
CA GLN A 8 -6.94 -1.54 -14.99
C GLN A 8 -7.04 -2.51 -13.80
N LYS A 9 -5.92 -2.99 -13.24
CA LYS A 9 -5.93 -3.81 -12.02
C LYS A 9 -6.26 -3.02 -10.76
N VAL A 10 -5.73 -1.80 -10.63
CA VAL A 10 -6.14 -0.87 -9.56
C VAL A 10 -7.63 -0.51 -9.68
N ARG A 11 -8.14 -0.40 -10.92
CA ARG A 11 -9.57 -0.20 -11.21
C ARG A 11 -10.42 -1.45 -10.95
N MET A 12 -9.92 -2.65 -11.26
CA MET A 12 -10.61 -3.91 -10.95
C MET A 12 -10.63 -4.21 -9.44
N TRP A 13 -9.64 -3.74 -8.67
CA TRP A 13 -9.68 -3.73 -7.21
C TRP A 13 -10.77 -2.79 -6.67
N SER A 14 -11.01 -1.67 -7.34
CA SER A 14 -12.13 -0.77 -7.07
C SER A 14 -13.47 -1.47 -7.27
N GLU A 15 -13.63 -2.17 -8.41
CA GLU A 15 -14.87 -2.87 -8.79
C GLU A 15 -15.11 -4.18 -8.04
N SER A 16 -14.06 -4.89 -7.60
CA SER A 16 -14.21 -6.12 -6.79
C SER A 16 -14.48 -5.80 -5.30
N GLY A 17 -14.04 -4.63 -4.83
CA GLY A 17 -14.42 -4.10 -3.52
C GLY A 17 -15.90 -3.72 -3.44
N HIS A 18 -16.55 -3.36 -4.56
CA HIS A 18 -17.97 -3.00 -4.57
C HIS A 18 -18.89 -4.11 -4.03
N VAL A 19 -18.48 -5.38 -4.06
CA VAL A 19 -19.29 -6.52 -3.60
C VAL A 19 -19.14 -6.77 -2.08
N LEU A 20 -18.06 -6.30 -1.44
CA LEU A 20 -17.81 -6.46 0.00
C LEU A 20 -18.04 -5.19 0.84
N PHE A 21 -18.27 -4.04 0.19
CA PHE A 21 -18.36 -2.72 0.84
C PHE A 21 -19.78 -2.11 0.89
N SER A 22 -20.84 -2.88 0.64
CA SER A 22 -22.22 -2.38 0.71
C SER A 22 -22.67 -1.93 2.11
N SER A 23 -21.88 -2.19 3.16
CA SER A 23 -22.20 -1.81 4.54
C SER A 23 -21.38 -0.65 5.12
N LEU A 24 -20.45 -0.03 4.37
CA LEU A 24 -19.71 1.16 4.83
C LEU A 24 -19.74 2.25 3.74
N PRO A 25 -20.45 3.38 3.95
CA PRO A 25 -20.67 4.44 2.95
C PRO A 25 -19.39 5.11 2.38
N SER A 26 -18.21 4.74 2.87
CA SER A 26 -16.96 5.49 2.69
C SER A 26 -15.86 4.74 1.94
N ALA A 27 -15.98 3.42 1.77
CA ALA A 27 -15.01 2.65 1.00
C ALA A 27 -15.11 2.92 -0.51
N THR A 28 -16.32 3.20 -0.99
CA THR A 28 -16.61 3.58 -2.39
C THR A 28 -15.90 4.88 -2.80
N PHE A 29 -15.71 5.80 -1.85
CA PHE A 29 -15.16 7.14 -2.13
C PHE A 29 -13.62 7.16 -2.19
N VAL A 30 -12.95 6.42 -1.29
CA VAL A 30 -11.48 6.29 -1.31
C VAL A 30 -11.05 5.61 -2.61
N SER A 31 -11.79 4.60 -3.05
CA SER A 31 -11.45 3.88 -4.28
C SER A 31 -11.61 4.75 -5.53
N SER A 32 -12.63 5.60 -5.58
CA SER A 32 -12.85 6.56 -6.68
C SER A 32 -11.78 7.64 -6.73
N SER A 33 -11.45 8.28 -5.61
CA SER A 33 -10.49 9.41 -5.57
C SER A 33 -9.05 8.98 -5.85
N PHE A 34 -8.66 7.77 -5.42
CA PHE A 34 -7.38 7.16 -5.82
C PHE A 34 -7.41 6.58 -7.25
N ALA A 35 -8.55 6.38 -7.90
CA ALA A 35 -8.62 5.88 -9.27
C ALA A 35 -8.74 6.99 -10.33
N THR A 36 -9.36 8.12 -10.00
CA THR A 36 -9.64 9.21 -10.97
C THR A 36 -8.48 10.16 -11.20
N ASP A 37 -7.47 10.21 -10.32
CA ASP A 37 -6.33 11.15 -10.44
C ASP A 37 -5.02 10.48 -10.92
N TYR A 38 -5.09 9.19 -11.27
CA TYR A 38 -3.99 8.39 -11.81
C TYR A 38 -4.00 8.33 -13.34
N ASP A 39 -4.41 9.39 -14.03
CA ASP A 39 -4.11 9.51 -15.47
C ASP A 39 -2.64 9.94 -15.66
N PHE A 40 -1.71 9.00 -15.36
CA PHE A 40 -0.28 9.18 -15.57
C PHE A 40 0.01 9.17 -17.07
N ARG A 41 -0.16 10.32 -17.71
CA ARG A 41 0.52 10.58 -18.97
C ARG A 41 2.03 10.55 -18.70
N PRO A 42 2.82 9.73 -19.42
CA PRO A 42 4.27 9.82 -19.35
C PRO A 42 4.69 11.13 -20.01
N SER A 43 4.67 12.21 -19.24
CA SER A 43 5.38 13.43 -19.62
C SER A 43 6.87 13.11 -19.53
N ASN A 44 7.62 13.46 -20.58
CA ASN A 44 9.07 13.34 -20.73
C ASN A 44 9.92 14.08 -19.66
N ARG A 45 9.35 14.43 -18.51
CA ARG A 45 10.05 15.04 -17.38
C ARG A 45 10.50 13.94 -16.44
N LEU A 46 11.79 13.95 -16.09
CA LEU A 46 12.31 13.26 -14.92
C LEU A 46 11.47 13.71 -13.71
N GLN A 47 10.51 12.89 -13.29
CA GLN A 47 9.76 13.16 -12.07
C GLN A 47 10.72 12.99 -10.90
N THR A 48 10.88 14.05 -10.13
CA THR A 48 11.69 14.03 -8.92
C THR A 48 10.89 13.38 -7.79
N ILE A 49 11.58 12.99 -6.72
CA ILE A 49 10.93 12.40 -5.55
C ILE A 49 10.02 13.40 -4.84
N ALA A 50 10.42 14.67 -4.83
CA ALA A 50 9.58 15.76 -4.34
C ALA A 50 8.24 15.83 -5.10
N ASP A 51 8.25 15.62 -6.43
CA ASP A 51 7.02 15.59 -7.21
C ASP A 51 6.08 14.44 -6.78
N PHE A 52 6.62 13.30 -6.35
CA PHE A 52 5.80 12.22 -5.81
C PHE A 52 5.24 12.58 -4.44
N GLU A 53 6.04 13.13 -3.54
CA GLU A 53 5.60 13.57 -2.20
C GLU A 53 4.48 14.61 -2.31
N ASP A 54 4.68 15.66 -3.11
CA ASP A 54 3.70 16.74 -3.31
C ASP A 54 2.37 16.19 -3.86
N ARG A 55 2.43 15.24 -4.79
CA ARG A 55 1.23 14.59 -5.33
C ARG A 55 0.50 13.74 -4.29
N PHE A 56 1.23 12.95 -3.51
CA PHE A 56 0.62 12.15 -2.45
C PHE A 56 0.05 13.02 -1.33
N ASP A 57 0.69 14.14 -1.00
CA ASP A 57 0.20 15.11 -0.03
C ASP A 57 -1.03 15.86 -0.53
N GLY A 58 -1.05 16.25 -1.82
CA GLY A 58 -2.22 16.83 -2.48
C GLY A 58 -3.40 15.86 -2.47
N ALA A 59 -3.19 14.61 -2.90
CA ALA A 59 -4.22 13.59 -2.93
C ALA A 59 -4.80 13.30 -1.53
N LYS A 60 -3.93 13.20 -0.52
CA LYS A 60 -4.33 13.03 0.88
C LYS A 60 -5.17 14.20 1.37
N SER A 61 -4.74 15.43 1.11
CA SER A 61 -5.43 16.65 1.54
C SER A 61 -6.83 16.74 0.91
N SER A 62 -6.92 16.51 -0.39
CA SER A 62 -8.20 16.47 -1.12
C SER A 62 -9.12 15.37 -0.58
N THR A 63 -8.59 14.18 -0.29
CA THR A 63 -9.36 13.07 0.26
C THR A 63 -9.90 13.39 1.66
N LEU A 64 -9.10 14.05 2.51
CA LEU A 64 -9.53 14.48 3.85
C LEU A 64 -10.66 15.51 3.77
N ILE A 65 -10.53 16.50 2.88
CA ILE A 65 -11.57 17.52 2.67
C ILE A 65 -12.87 16.85 2.23
N ALA A 66 -12.81 15.95 1.26
CA ALA A 66 -13.99 15.27 0.75
C ALA A 66 -14.59 14.27 1.77
N ALA A 67 -13.78 13.61 2.59
CA ALA A 67 -14.28 12.77 3.67
C ALA A 67 -15.00 13.60 4.75
N ALA A 68 -14.50 14.80 5.04
CA ALA A 68 -15.11 15.71 6.00
C ALA A 68 -16.47 16.22 5.52
N THR A 69 -16.66 16.42 4.21
CA THR A 69 -17.94 16.88 3.65
C THR A 69 -18.97 15.76 3.50
N THR A 70 -18.52 14.54 3.18
CA THR A 70 -19.42 13.39 2.94
C THR A 70 -19.83 12.66 4.22
N SER A 71 -19.07 12.81 5.30
CA SER A 71 -19.31 12.09 6.54
C SER A 71 -19.00 12.96 7.77
N PRO A 72 -19.71 14.09 7.96
CA PRO A 72 -19.44 15.03 9.04
C PRO A 72 -19.67 14.40 10.43
N ASP A 73 -20.64 13.49 10.54
CA ASP A 73 -21.11 12.90 11.79
C ASP A 73 -20.29 11.70 12.29
N ARG A 74 -19.13 11.41 11.68
CA ARG A 74 -18.28 10.32 12.19
C ARG A 74 -17.80 10.60 13.60
N GLY A 75 -17.79 9.54 14.41
CA GLY A 75 -17.16 9.55 15.72
C GLY A 75 -15.68 9.93 15.60
N GLN A 76 -15.15 10.55 16.65
CA GLN A 76 -13.75 11.00 16.67
C GLN A 76 -12.77 9.85 16.37
N GLN A 77 -13.04 8.66 16.92
CA GLN A 77 -12.23 7.47 16.69
C GLN A 77 -12.20 7.05 15.20
N ASP A 78 -13.35 7.05 14.52
CA ASP A 78 -13.44 6.67 13.10
C ASP A 78 -12.70 7.66 12.20
N LYS A 79 -12.71 8.95 12.56
CA LYS A 79 -11.94 10.00 11.85
C LYS A 79 -10.45 9.75 12.00
N GLU A 80 -9.99 9.42 13.20
CA GLU A 80 -8.58 9.13 13.46
C GLU A 80 -8.12 7.84 12.77
N ASP A 81 -8.93 6.78 12.77
CA ASP A 81 -8.63 5.53 12.06
C ASP A 81 -8.54 5.76 10.54
N PHE A 82 -9.43 6.58 9.99
CA PHE A 82 -9.38 6.97 8.59
C PHE A 82 -8.12 7.77 8.23
N ILE A 83 -7.74 8.75 9.07
CA ILE A 83 -6.52 9.53 8.90
C ILE A 83 -5.29 8.59 8.95
N ARG A 84 -5.22 7.70 9.94
CA ARG A 84 -4.13 6.70 10.06
C ARG A 84 -4.02 5.84 8.81
N MET A 85 -5.16 5.39 8.27
CA MET A 85 -5.20 4.62 7.03
C MET A 85 -4.63 5.42 5.85
N LEU A 86 -5.07 6.66 5.63
CA LEU A 86 -4.58 7.51 4.54
C LEU A 86 -3.07 7.77 4.64
N HIS A 87 -2.56 8.06 5.83
CA HIS A 87 -1.13 8.24 6.03
C HIS A 87 -0.33 6.97 5.70
N THR A 88 -0.85 5.81 6.09
CA THR A 88 -0.22 4.52 5.81
C THR A 88 -0.12 4.27 4.31
N TYR A 89 -1.20 4.51 3.57
CA TYR A 89 -1.23 4.40 2.11
C TYR A 89 -0.33 5.42 1.41
N SER A 90 -0.30 6.66 1.90
CA SER A 90 0.57 7.71 1.34
C SER A 90 2.05 7.34 1.47
N HIS A 91 2.51 6.90 2.64
CA HIS A 91 3.90 6.48 2.80
C HIS A 91 4.26 5.24 1.98
N ALA A 92 3.37 4.25 1.90
CA ALA A 92 3.55 3.09 1.01
C ALA A 92 3.57 3.50 -0.48
N GLY A 93 2.74 4.46 -0.87
CA GLY A 93 2.70 5.10 -2.18
C GLY A 93 4.05 5.63 -2.64
N VAL A 94 4.65 6.49 -1.82
CA VAL A 94 5.96 7.08 -2.10
C VAL A 94 7.05 6.02 -2.19
N LEU A 95 7.05 5.03 -1.28
CA LEU A 95 8.02 3.93 -1.30
C LEU A 95 7.89 3.05 -2.54
N TYR A 96 6.66 2.76 -2.97
CA TYR A 96 6.41 2.01 -4.20
C TYR A 96 6.94 2.76 -5.42
N ALA A 97 6.61 4.05 -5.55
CA ALA A 97 7.10 4.90 -6.63
C ALA A 97 8.63 4.92 -6.66
N TYR A 98 9.26 5.03 -5.48
CA TYR A 98 10.71 4.99 -5.34
C TYR A 98 11.30 3.66 -5.83
N HIS A 99 10.81 2.54 -5.32
CA HIS A 99 11.28 1.21 -5.68
C HIS A 99 11.07 0.88 -7.15
N ARG A 100 10.06 1.49 -7.80
CA ARG A 100 9.78 1.28 -9.22
C ARG A 100 10.63 2.16 -10.14
N SER A 101 10.97 3.37 -9.70
CA SER A 101 11.59 4.39 -10.57
C SER A 101 13.10 4.27 -10.71
N SER A 102 13.74 3.25 -10.10
CA SER A 102 15.20 3.05 -10.11
C SER A 102 15.99 4.30 -9.65
N CYS A 103 15.39 5.16 -8.82
CA CYS A 103 16.02 6.39 -8.35
C CYS A 103 17.04 6.08 -7.24
N PHE A 104 18.25 5.66 -7.61
CA PHE A 104 19.28 5.20 -6.66
C PHE A 104 19.82 6.25 -5.64
N HIS A 105 19.35 7.50 -5.64
CA HIS A 105 20.08 8.63 -5.04
C HIS A 105 19.50 9.25 -3.76
N THR A 106 18.51 8.65 -3.09
CA THR A 106 17.86 9.31 -1.93
C THR A 106 17.56 8.37 -0.77
N GLY A 107 18.61 7.75 -0.23
CA GLY A 107 18.50 6.87 0.95
C GLY A 107 17.79 7.53 2.15
N HIS A 108 17.94 8.85 2.33
CA HIS A 108 17.28 9.58 3.42
C HIS A 108 15.74 9.61 3.29
N PHE A 109 15.21 9.77 2.09
CA PHE A 109 13.77 9.83 1.85
C PHE A 109 13.12 8.46 2.05
N VAL A 110 13.74 7.40 1.52
CA VAL A 110 13.31 6.02 1.74
C VAL A 110 13.31 5.69 3.23
N ALA A 111 14.38 6.06 3.94
CA ALA A 111 14.48 5.84 5.38
C ALA A 111 13.37 6.58 6.15
N TYR A 112 13.06 7.83 5.77
CA TYR A 112 11.98 8.60 6.36
C TYR A 112 10.61 7.94 6.16
N HIS A 113 10.21 7.67 4.91
CA HIS A 113 8.91 7.08 4.60
C HIS A 113 8.79 5.66 5.16
N SER A 114 9.86 4.87 5.09
CA SER A 114 9.88 3.53 5.66
C SER A 114 9.70 3.58 7.18
N ARG A 115 10.44 4.43 7.89
CA ARG A 115 10.27 4.59 9.35
C ARG A 115 8.86 5.02 9.72
N ARG A 116 8.25 5.95 8.97
CA ARG A 116 6.88 6.40 9.20
C ARG A 116 5.86 5.29 8.95
N LEU A 117 6.00 4.54 7.86
CA LEU A 117 5.14 3.41 7.52
C LEU A 117 5.19 2.35 8.62
N PHE A 118 6.38 1.92 9.05
CA PHE A 118 6.52 0.91 10.10
C PHE A 118 5.94 1.38 11.44
N ARG A 119 6.11 2.66 11.80
CA ARG A 119 5.47 3.20 13.00
C ARG A 119 3.94 3.10 12.93
N LEU A 120 3.34 3.49 11.80
CA LEU A 120 1.89 3.41 11.61
C LEU A 120 1.40 1.97 11.67
N LEU A 121 2.10 1.04 11.01
CA LEU A 121 1.75 -0.38 11.03
C LEU A 121 1.82 -0.99 12.43
N ARG A 122 2.82 -0.65 13.24
CA ARG A 122 2.93 -1.10 14.64
C ARG A 122 1.80 -0.56 15.52
N THR A 123 1.52 0.74 15.45
CA THR A 123 0.41 1.33 16.20
C THR A 123 -0.92 0.67 15.82
N ALA A 124 -1.10 0.37 14.53
CA ALA A 124 -2.29 -0.28 14.04
C ALA A 124 -2.38 -1.74 14.52
N GLU A 125 -1.26 -2.45 14.59
CA GLU A 125 -1.15 -3.78 15.20
C GLU A 125 -1.55 -3.80 16.68
N GLU A 126 -1.08 -2.81 17.45
CA GLU A 126 -1.36 -2.67 18.89
C GLU A 126 -2.83 -2.35 19.17
N GLN A 127 -3.43 -1.48 18.36
CA GLN A 127 -4.81 -1.00 18.56
C GLN A 127 -5.89 -2.01 18.15
N ARG A 128 -5.52 -3.16 17.58
CA ARG A 128 -6.47 -4.16 17.01
C ARG A 128 -7.53 -3.51 16.11
N SER A 129 -7.20 -2.40 15.47
CA SER A 129 -8.12 -1.69 14.59
C SER A 129 -8.61 -2.67 13.50
N PRO A 130 -9.86 -2.57 13.01
CA PRO A 130 -10.35 -3.36 11.90
C PRO A 130 -9.63 -2.94 10.61
N LEU A 131 -8.34 -3.28 10.49
CA LEU A 131 -7.45 -2.94 9.37
C LEU A 131 -7.69 -3.92 8.22
N ILE A 132 -8.94 -4.03 7.79
CA ILE A 132 -9.36 -4.92 6.71
C ILE A 132 -8.62 -4.59 5.39
N ASN A 133 -7.92 -3.44 5.31
CA ASN A 133 -7.35 -2.95 4.08
C ASN A 133 -5.86 -2.55 4.17
N PHE A 134 -5.00 -3.29 4.86
CA PHE A 134 -3.54 -3.00 4.85
C PHE A 134 -2.67 -4.01 4.09
N ALA A 135 -3.27 -4.92 3.33
CA ALA A 135 -2.54 -5.86 2.48
C ALA A 135 -1.48 -5.16 1.61
N TRP A 136 -1.85 -4.09 0.91
CA TRP A 136 -0.92 -3.37 0.05
C TRP A 136 0.18 -2.60 0.82
N PRO A 137 -0.13 -1.79 1.86
CA PRO A 137 0.91 -1.21 2.70
C PRO A 137 1.85 -2.22 3.38
N ILE A 138 1.34 -3.36 3.82
CA ILE A 138 2.14 -4.45 4.40
C ILE A 138 3.04 -5.07 3.31
N PHE A 139 2.50 -5.27 2.10
CA PHE A 139 3.29 -5.71 0.95
C PHE A 139 4.48 -4.77 0.70
N ILE A 140 4.24 -3.46 0.61
CA ILE A 140 5.30 -2.47 0.42
C ILE A 140 6.28 -2.44 1.59
N ALA A 141 5.79 -2.52 2.83
CA ALA A 141 6.65 -2.57 4.01
C ALA A 141 7.62 -3.77 3.96
N GLY A 142 7.16 -4.94 3.50
CA GLY A 142 8.00 -6.12 3.30
C GLY A 142 9.12 -5.92 2.28
N LEU A 143 8.86 -5.18 1.19
CA LEU A 143 9.88 -4.80 0.22
C LEU A 143 10.96 -3.90 0.86
N CYS A 144 10.56 -3.02 1.78
CA CYS A 144 11.45 -2.09 2.47
C CYS A 144 12.03 -2.64 3.80
N SER A 145 11.80 -3.91 4.11
CA SER A 145 12.17 -4.51 5.40
C SER A 145 13.64 -4.89 5.48
N TRP A 146 14.22 -5.35 4.37
CA TRP A 146 15.58 -5.87 4.36
C TRP A 146 16.62 -4.74 4.44
N PRO A 147 17.75 -4.89 5.18
CA PRO A 147 18.18 -6.02 6.00
C PRO A 147 17.73 -5.98 7.48
N ASP A 148 16.76 -5.15 7.82
CA ASP A 148 16.32 -4.92 9.20
C ASP A 148 15.44 -6.09 9.70
N LEU A 149 16.03 -6.97 10.51
CA LEU A 149 15.35 -8.15 11.06
C LEU A 149 14.12 -7.80 11.91
N GLU A 150 14.13 -6.65 12.60
CA GLU A 150 13.01 -6.19 13.41
C GLU A 150 11.82 -5.82 12.50
N ARG A 151 12.10 -5.13 11.39
CA ARG A 151 11.07 -4.80 10.39
C ARG A 151 10.51 -6.04 9.71
N MET A 152 11.37 -6.99 9.34
CA MET A 152 10.92 -8.26 8.75
C MET A 152 9.99 -9.01 9.72
N ASP A 153 10.33 -9.05 11.01
CA ASP A 153 9.49 -9.68 12.04
C ASP A 153 8.13 -8.99 12.21
N VAL A 154 8.09 -7.64 12.16
CA VAL A 154 6.83 -6.88 12.17
C VAL A 154 5.93 -7.28 10.99
N VAL A 155 6.48 -7.36 9.77
CA VAL A 155 5.71 -7.76 8.58
C VAL A 155 5.19 -9.19 8.73
N ARG A 156 6.02 -10.13 9.19
CA ARG A 156 5.59 -11.52 9.43
C ARG A 156 4.46 -11.60 10.46
N LYS A 157 4.59 -10.88 11.58
CA LYS A 157 3.57 -10.84 12.64
C LYS A 157 2.24 -10.29 12.13
N LEU A 158 2.28 -9.21 11.34
CA LEU A 158 1.11 -8.61 10.70
C LEU A 158 0.43 -9.59 9.73
N CYS A 159 1.18 -10.22 8.82
CA CYS A 159 0.63 -11.18 7.87
C CYS A 159 0.02 -12.40 8.59
N ARG A 160 0.73 -12.98 9.56
CA ARG A 160 0.25 -14.14 10.33
C ARG A 160 -1.04 -13.82 11.05
N ARG A 161 -1.06 -12.74 11.84
CA ARG A 161 -2.25 -12.35 12.60
C ARG A 161 -3.45 -12.12 11.68
N ARG A 162 -3.25 -11.48 10.52
CA ARG A 162 -4.34 -11.20 9.57
C ARG A 162 -4.84 -12.42 8.81
N SER A 163 -3.97 -13.38 8.49
CA SER A 163 -4.40 -14.69 7.99
C SER A 163 -5.27 -15.41 9.03
N GLU A 164 -4.83 -15.42 10.30
CA GLU A 164 -5.55 -16.09 11.41
C GLU A 164 -6.90 -15.42 11.72
N GLU A 165 -6.95 -14.09 11.77
CA GLU A 165 -8.16 -13.33 12.14
C GLU A 165 -9.22 -13.31 11.05
N ASN A 166 -8.81 -13.18 9.78
CA ASN A 166 -9.74 -12.84 8.70
C ASN A 166 -9.85 -13.91 7.60
N ARG A 167 -9.11 -15.03 7.70
CA ARG A 167 -9.05 -16.10 6.68
C ARG A 167 -8.74 -15.60 5.26
N PHE A 168 -8.13 -14.43 5.14
CA PHE A 168 -7.74 -13.89 3.84
C PHE A 168 -6.44 -14.52 3.40
N ALA A 169 -6.54 -15.45 2.44
CA ALA A 169 -5.40 -16.13 1.81
C ALA A 169 -4.36 -15.15 1.19
N CYS A 170 -4.73 -13.89 0.96
CA CYS A 170 -3.80 -12.89 0.45
C CYS A 170 -2.62 -12.63 1.39
N TYR A 171 -2.80 -12.68 2.72
CA TYR A 171 -1.71 -12.43 3.67
C TYR A 171 -0.69 -13.57 3.72
N GLU A 172 -1.12 -14.80 3.45
CA GLU A 172 -0.22 -15.95 3.29
C GLU A 172 0.61 -15.81 2.02
N SER A 173 -0.02 -15.44 0.90
CA SER A 173 0.67 -15.15 -0.36
C SER A 173 1.67 -14.00 -0.22
N ILE A 174 1.29 -12.91 0.45
CA ILE A 174 2.21 -11.78 0.76
C ILE A 174 3.39 -12.27 1.60
N SER A 175 3.13 -13.01 2.68
CA SER A 175 4.18 -13.50 3.58
C SER A 175 5.15 -14.44 2.85
N ALA A 176 4.64 -15.34 2.01
CA ALA A 176 5.45 -16.25 1.22
C ALA A 176 6.31 -15.49 0.20
N PHE A 177 5.74 -14.47 -0.44
CA PHE A 177 6.46 -13.63 -1.40
C PHE A 177 7.61 -12.87 -0.73
N HIS A 178 7.35 -12.26 0.43
CA HIS A 178 8.40 -11.57 1.18
C HIS A 178 9.51 -12.52 1.61
N GLN A 179 9.17 -13.73 2.07
CA GLN A 179 10.18 -14.71 2.45
C GLN A 179 11.06 -15.08 1.26
N ALA A 180 10.46 -15.41 0.11
CA ALA A 180 11.21 -15.68 -1.12
C ALA A 180 12.07 -14.49 -1.57
N LEU A 181 11.58 -13.26 -1.40
CA LEU A 181 12.34 -12.04 -1.70
C LEU A 181 13.56 -11.89 -0.79
N TRP A 182 13.37 -12.08 0.51
CA TRP A 182 14.44 -11.92 1.51
C TRP A 182 15.52 -13.00 1.37
N ASP A 183 15.14 -14.20 0.95
CA ASP A 183 16.05 -15.32 0.69
C ASP A 183 16.75 -15.20 -0.68
N SER A 184 16.23 -14.38 -1.60
CA SER A 184 16.82 -14.19 -2.93
C SER A 184 18.13 -13.39 -2.89
N GLU A 185 19.08 -13.77 -3.74
CA GLU A 185 20.39 -13.10 -3.85
C GLU A 185 20.28 -11.70 -4.45
N HIS A 186 19.46 -11.53 -5.49
CA HIS A 186 19.35 -10.28 -6.24
C HIS A 186 18.34 -9.29 -5.65
N ARG A 187 17.40 -9.77 -4.81
CA ARG A 187 16.39 -8.95 -4.11
C ARG A 187 15.58 -8.02 -5.02
N ASP A 188 15.51 -8.37 -6.30
CA ASP A 188 14.71 -7.67 -7.29
C ASP A 188 13.28 -8.19 -7.21
N TRP A 189 12.45 -7.47 -6.46
CA TRP A 189 11.04 -7.81 -6.27
C TRP A 189 10.25 -7.79 -7.59
N ILE A 190 10.66 -6.99 -8.58
CA ILE A 190 9.98 -6.92 -9.89
C ILE A 190 10.23 -8.22 -10.64
N ARG A 191 11.48 -8.69 -10.64
CA ARG A 191 11.85 -9.96 -11.26
C ARG A 191 11.14 -11.12 -10.55
N LEU A 192 11.21 -11.17 -9.22
CA LEU A 192 10.53 -12.20 -8.45
C LEU A 192 9.01 -12.24 -8.71
N ALA A 193 8.36 -11.07 -8.77
CA ALA A 193 6.93 -10.98 -9.07
C ALA A 193 6.58 -11.44 -10.50
N LYS A 194 7.49 -11.30 -11.47
CA LYS A 194 7.32 -11.88 -12.82
C LYS A 194 7.45 -13.39 -12.78
N ASP A 195 8.49 -13.91 -12.13
CA ASP A 195 8.74 -15.34 -12.03
C ASP A 195 7.56 -16.06 -11.35
N TRP A 196 7.02 -15.48 -10.27
CA TRP A 196 5.82 -15.99 -9.59
C TRP A 196 4.60 -16.04 -10.52
N ARG A 197 4.39 -14.97 -11.30
CA ARG A 197 3.28 -14.90 -12.25
C ARG A 197 3.39 -15.96 -13.34
N GLU A 198 4.59 -16.18 -13.86
CA GLU A 198 4.85 -17.22 -14.87
C GLU A 198 4.62 -18.64 -14.32
N GLN A 199 4.80 -18.83 -13.02
CA GLN A 199 4.51 -20.07 -12.30
C GLN A 199 3.04 -20.21 -11.86
N GLY A 200 2.17 -19.28 -12.26
CA GLY A 200 0.75 -19.29 -11.89
C GLY A 200 0.47 -18.85 -10.44
N GLN A 201 1.47 -18.34 -9.72
CA GLN A 201 1.31 -17.77 -8.40
C GLN A 201 0.96 -16.30 -8.52
N GLN A 202 -0.23 -15.91 -8.05
CA GLN A 202 -0.63 -14.50 -8.00
C GLN A 202 -0.48 -13.95 -6.58
N ILE A 203 0.21 -12.82 -6.48
CA ILE A 203 0.19 -11.99 -5.29
C ILE A 203 -1.15 -11.24 -5.30
N THR A 204 -2.14 -11.74 -4.59
CA THR A 204 -3.49 -11.14 -4.49
C THR A 204 -3.51 -9.86 -3.65
N ALA A 205 -2.41 -9.11 -3.63
CA ALA A 205 -2.28 -7.81 -3.01
C ALA A 205 -2.16 -6.68 -4.05
N ILE A 206 -2.07 -7.03 -5.35
CA ILE A 206 -1.78 -6.15 -6.49
C ILE A 206 -2.79 -6.40 -7.61
#